data_AF-A0A2H0V3U4-F1
#
_entry.id   AF-A0A2H0V3U4-F1
#
_cell.length_a   1.000
_cell.length_b   1.000
_cell.length_c   1.000
_cell.angle_alpha   90.00
_cell.angle_beta   90.00
_cell.angle_gamma   90.00
#
_symmetry.space_group_name_H-M   'P 1'
#
loop_
_entity.id
_entity.type
_entity.pdbx_description
1 polymer ?
#
loop_
_entity_poly.entity_id
_entity_poly.type
_entity_poly.pdbx_seq_one_letter_code
_entity_poly.pdbx_strand_id
1 'polypeptide(L)'
;MGLFEKSVRIIFSAVIFSVILQVVHAIGSFVAMDLYDYPGVKNFWFGFWVPDGNVLPLKFYFYSIIFSLVTGLVLSLIFLYIRPAIMATGFLKQGLVYGLILFLVSDVTITLNLALTLDLPVTLLVVWMYENLVTYLIAGVGTAGILRRA
;
A
#
# COMPACT_ATOMS: atom_id res chain seq x y z
N MET A 1 -20.57 -12.44 16.38
CA MET A 1 -20.10 -13.12 15.15
C MET A 1 -19.14 -14.23 15.55
N GLY A 2 -19.17 -15.39 14.89
CA GLY A 2 -18.24 -16.48 15.19
C GLY A 2 -16.81 -16.14 14.79
N LEU A 3 -15.81 -16.73 15.46
CA LEU A 3 -14.38 -16.51 15.16
C LEU A 3 -14.05 -16.80 13.69
N PHE A 4 -14.64 -17.86 13.14
CA PHE A 4 -14.44 -18.26 11.75
C PHE A 4 -14.86 -17.18 10.75
N GLU A 5 -16.08 -16.64 10.87
CA GLU A 5 -16.57 -15.58 9.97
C GLU A 5 -15.68 -14.32 10.05
N LYS A 6 -15.14 -14.02 11.24
CA LYS A 6 -14.24 -12.89 11.45
C LYS A 6 -12.94 -13.07 10.69
N SER A 7 -12.32 -14.24 10.81
CA SER A 7 -11.09 -14.57 10.10
C SER A 7 -11.29 -14.52 8.59
N VAL A 8 -12.39 -15.05 8.07
CA VAL A 8 -12.70 -15.01 6.63
C VAL A 8 -12.80 -13.57 6.12
N ARG A 9 -13.46 -12.68 6.86
CA ARG A 9 -13.57 -11.26 6.48
C ARG A 9 -12.22 -10.54 6.50
N ILE A 10 -11.36 -10.85 7.46
CA ILE A 10 -9.99 -10.28 7.54
C ILE A 10 -9.17 -10.72 6.32
N ILE A 11 -9.19 -12.02 6.00
CA ILE A 11 -8.50 -12.57 4.82
C ILE A 11 -9.02 -11.91 3.54
N PHE A 12 -10.34 -11.80 3.39
CA PHE A 12 -10.95 -11.17 2.22
C PHE A 12 -10.55 -9.69 2.10
N SER A 13 -10.52 -8.95 3.21
CA SER A 13 -10.04 -7.57 3.25
C SER A 13 -8.58 -7.44 2.79
N ALA A 14 -7.71 -8.36 3.20
CA ALA A 14 -6.31 -8.39 2.76
C ALA A 14 -6.15 -8.67 1.27
N VAL A 15 -6.95 -9.59 0.72
CA VAL A 15 -6.97 -9.86 -0.73
C VAL A 15 -7.40 -8.62 -1.50
N ILE A 16 -8.47 -7.94 -1.06
CA ILE A 16 -8.95 -6.70 -1.69
C ILE A 16 -7.88 -5.60 -1.63
N PHE A 17 -7.23 -5.39 -0.48
CA PHE A 17 -6.10 -4.47 -0.37
C PHE A 17 -5.01 -4.79 -1.40
N SER A 18 -4.64 -6.08 -1.51
CA SER A 18 -3.58 -6.52 -2.43
C SER A 18 -3.95 -6.23 -3.88
N VAL A 19 -5.18 -6.52 -4.29
CA VAL A 19 -5.66 -6.21 -5.65
C VAL A 19 -5.61 -4.70 -5.92
N ILE A 20 -6.10 -3.88 -4.98
CA ILE A 20 -6.07 -2.42 -5.14
C ILE A 20 -4.64 -1.92 -5.31
N LEU A 21 -3.72 -2.34 -4.43
CA LEU A 21 -2.32 -1.94 -4.48
C LEU A 21 -1.69 -2.32 -5.82
N GLN A 22 -1.89 -3.55 -6.29
CA GLN A 22 -1.31 -4.03 -7.56
C GLN A 22 -1.85 -3.26 -8.76
N VAL A 23 -3.15 -2.95 -8.78
CA VAL A 23 -3.77 -2.15 -9.86
C VAL A 23 -3.23 -0.73 -9.85
N VAL A 24 -3.19 -0.07 -8.69
CA VAL A 24 -2.72 1.32 -8.57
C VAL A 24 -1.25 1.41 -8.96
N HIS A 25 -0.38 0.52 -8.45
CA HIS A 25 1.03 0.50 -8.82
C HIS A 25 1.25 0.16 -10.30
N ALA A 26 0.47 -0.76 -10.88
CA ALA A 26 0.59 -1.05 -12.30
C ALA A 26 0.31 0.20 -13.14
N ILE A 27 -0.78 0.92 -12.85
CA ILE A 27 -1.11 2.18 -13.54
C ILE A 27 -0.03 3.24 -13.30
N GLY A 28 0.38 3.42 -12.05
CA GLY A 28 1.39 4.38 -11.65
C GLY A 28 2.77 4.16 -12.29
N SER A 29 3.15 2.89 -12.45
CA SER A 29 4.41 2.52 -13.11
C SER A 29 4.50 2.97 -14.56
N PHE A 30 3.39 3.00 -15.30
CA PHE A 30 3.35 3.56 -16.66
C PHE A 30 3.55 5.07 -16.67
N VAL A 31 3.04 5.78 -15.65
CA VAL A 31 3.19 7.24 -15.53
C VAL A 31 4.61 7.62 -15.12
N ALA A 32 5.25 6.82 -14.26
CA ALA A 32 6.59 7.07 -13.75
C ALA A 32 7.70 6.42 -14.57
N MET A 33 7.41 5.84 -15.74
CA MET A 33 8.37 4.98 -16.47
C MET A 33 9.71 5.68 -16.72
N ASP A 34 9.67 6.93 -17.19
CA ASP A 34 10.88 7.73 -17.48
C ASP A 34 11.68 8.08 -16.22
N LEU A 35 11.04 8.09 -15.04
CA LEU A 35 11.70 8.38 -13.77
C LEU A 35 12.52 7.20 -13.25
N TYR A 36 12.18 5.97 -13.65
CA TYR A 36 12.93 4.77 -13.26
C TYR A 36 14.27 4.65 -13.97
N ASP A 37 14.50 5.42 -15.03
CA ASP A 37 15.79 5.46 -15.73
C ASP A 37 16.85 6.33 -15.04
N TYR A 38 16.46 7.09 -14.01
CA TYR A 38 17.37 7.94 -13.25
C TYR A 38 18.47 7.12 -12.54
N PRO A 39 19.76 7.53 -12.59
CA PRO A 39 20.86 6.74 -12.06
C PRO A 39 20.71 6.34 -10.59
N GLY A 40 20.25 7.26 -9.72
CA GLY A 40 20.02 6.96 -8.31
C GLY A 40 18.93 5.90 -8.07
N VAL A 41 17.87 5.93 -8.89
CA VAL A 41 16.77 4.95 -8.85
C VAL A 41 17.27 3.58 -9.33
N LYS A 42 18.03 3.55 -10.42
CA LYS A 42 18.64 2.32 -10.94
C LYS A 42 19.57 1.68 -9.91
N ASN A 43 20.47 2.46 -9.32
CA ASN A 43 21.41 1.96 -8.33
C ASN A 43 20.71 1.40 -7.09
N PHE A 44 19.64 2.05 -6.63
CA PHE A 44 18.86 1.58 -5.48
C PHE A 44 18.06 0.31 -5.79
N TRP A 45 17.22 0.33 -6.84
CA TRP A 45 16.30 -0.77 -7.14
C TRP A 45 16.98 -1.95 -7.84
N PHE A 46 17.74 -1.68 -8.90
CA PHE A 46 18.38 -2.73 -9.69
C PHE A 46 19.63 -3.26 -8.99
N GLY A 47 20.38 -2.43 -8.27
CA GLY A 47 21.52 -2.89 -7.48
C GLY A 47 21.15 -3.95 -6.44
N PHE A 48 19.93 -3.89 -5.88
CA PHE A 48 19.44 -4.89 -4.92
C PHE A 48 18.71 -6.07 -5.60
N TRP A 49 17.81 -5.81 -6.55
CA TRP A 49 16.93 -6.84 -7.10
C TRP A 49 17.42 -7.47 -8.41
N VAL A 50 18.33 -6.80 -9.12
CA VAL A 50 18.83 -7.23 -10.42
C VAL A 50 20.36 -7.08 -10.51
N PRO A 51 21.13 -7.86 -9.73
CA PRO A 51 22.59 -7.73 -9.70
C PRO A 51 23.25 -8.00 -11.06
N ASP A 52 22.63 -8.85 -11.89
CA ASP A 52 23.23 -9.40 -13.11
C ASP A 52 22.52 -8.99 -14.42
N GLY A 53 21.68 -7.95 -14.42
CA GLY A 53 20.98 -7.55 -15.66
C GLY A 53 19.97 -6.41 -15.54
N ASN A 54 19.14 -6.29 -16.59
CA ASN A 54 18.15 -5.20 -16.72
C ASN A 54 16.70 -5.65 -16.48
N VAL A 55 16.45 -6.92 -16.12
CA VAL A 55 15.10 -7.49 -15.99
C VAL A 55 14.85 -7.99 -14.58
N LEU A 56 13.77 -7.53 -13.96
CA LEU A 56 13.35 -8.01 -12.65
C LEU A 56 13.01 -9.51 -12.72
N PRO A 57 13.56 -10.35 -11.81
CA PRO A 57 13.27 -11.77 -11.80
C PRO A 57 11.81 -12.01 -11.41
N LEU A 58 11.19 -13.09 -11.92
CA LEU A 58 9.81 -13.48 -11.56
C LEU A 58 9.59 -13.59 -10.04
N LYS A 59 10.64 -13.93 -9.29
CA LYS A 59 10.61 -13.96 -7.81
C LYS A 59 10.20 -12.62 -7.20
N PHE A 60 10.60 -11.50 -7.79
CA PHE A 60 10.20 -10.17 -7.33
C PHE A 60 8.68 -9.99 -7.38
N TYR A 61 8.04 -10.44 -8.45
CA TYR A 61 6.59 -10.39 -8.58
C TYR A 61 5.88 -11.26 -7.53
N PHE A 62 6.39 -12.45 -7.24
CA PHE A 62 5.85 -13.28 -6.15
C PHE A 62 6.02 -12.62 -4.78
N TYR A 63 7.16 -11.98 -4.52
CA TYR A 63 7.36 -11.23 -3.29
C TYR A 63 6.41 -10.04 -3.17
N SER A 64 6.16 -9.31 -4.26
CA SER A 64 5.23 -8.17 -4.22
C SER A 64 3.81 -8.62 -3.85
N ILE A 65 3.34 -9.76 -4.38
CA ILE A 65 2.04 -10.34 -4.01
C ILE A 65 2.03 -10.75 -2.53
N ILE A 66 3.04 -11.49 -2.07
CA ILE A 66 3.12 -11.96 -0.68
C ILE A 66 3.15 -10.77 0.28
N PHE A 67 3.99 -9.77 0.02
CA PHE A 67 4.10 -8.58 0.85
C PHE A 67 2.81 -7.76 0.84
N SER A 68 2.13 -7.66 -0.31
CA SER A 68 0.82 -6.98 -0.38
C SER A 68 -0.24 -7.69 0.46
N LEU A 69 -0.28 -9.03 0.45
CA LEU A 69 -1.21 -9.81 1.27
C LEU A 69 -0.92 -9.68 2.76
N VAL A 70 0.35 -9.80 3.16
CA VAL A 70 0.77 -9.62 4.56
C VAL A 70 0.43 -8.21 5.04
N THR A 71 0.73 -7.20 4.23
CA THR A 71 0.39 -5.80 4.54
C THR A 71 -1.12 -5.64 4.70
N GLY A 72 -1.92 -6.15 3.76
CA GLY A 72 -3.37 -6.11 3.84
C GLY A 72 -3.95 -6.80 5.08
N LEU A 73 -3.36 -7.92 5.52
CA LEU A 73 -3.73 -8.60 6.76
C LEU A 73 -3.45 -7.73 7.98
N VAL A 74 -2.24 -7.18 8.09
CA VAL A 74 -1.84 -6.30 9.19
C VAL A 74 -2.75 -5.07 9.25
N LEU A 75 -2.99 -4.41 8.12
CA LEU A 75 -3.87 -3.25 8.05
C LEU A 75 -5.32 -3.60 8.39
N SER A 76 -5.81 -4.77 7.99
CA SER A 76 -7.16 -5.22 8.37
C SER A 76 -7.29 -5.42 9.89
N LEU A 77 -6.23 -5.95 10.53
CA LEU A 77 -6.19 -6.09 11.99
C LEU A 77 -6.12 -4.72 12.69
N ILE A 78 -5.26 -3.82 12.23
CA ILE A 78 -5.15 -2.45 12.77
C ILE A 78 -6.50 -1.76 12.73
N PHE A 79 -7.23 -1.86 11.61
CA PHE A 79 -8.57 -1.29 11.49
C PHE A 79 -9.50 -1.76 12.62
N LEU A 80 -9.51 -3.05 12.95
CA LEU A 80 -10.37 -3.59 14.00
C LEU A 80 -10.07 -3.01 15.39
N TYR A 81 -8.82 -2.66 15.66
CA TYR A 81 -8.42 -2.05 16.92
C TYR A 81 -8.73 -0.56 16.98
N ILE A 82 -8.48 0.18 15.89
CA ILE A 82 -8.63 1.63 15.91
C ILE A 82 -10.05 2.10 15.54
N ARG A 83 -10.85 1.27 14.86
CA ARG A 83 -12.21 1.63 14.42
C ARG A 83 -13.11 2.22 15.51
N PRO A 84 -13.04 1.81 16.80
CA PRO A 84 -13.88 2.41 17.84
C PRO A 84 -13.47 3.85 18.19
N ALA A 85 -12.21 4.22 17.93
CA ALA A 85 -11.71 5.58 18.14
C ALA A 85 -12.03 6.51 16.95
N ILE A 86 -12.40 5.96 15.79
CA ILE A 86 -12.80 6.75 14.63
C ILE A 86 -14.22 7.26 14.84
N MET A 87 -14.37 8.54 15.21
CA MET A 87 -15.65 9.23 15.43
C MET A 87 -16.40 9.55 14.12
N ALA A 88 -16.43 8.62 13.16
CA ALA A 88 -17.12 8.78 11.88
C ALA A 88 -18.24 7.74 11.73
N THR A 89 -19.41 8.19 11.32
CA THR A 89 -20.56 7.31 11.08
C THR A 89 -20.57 6.80 9.64
N GLY A 90 -20.76 5.49 9.48
CA GLY A 90 -20.83 4.81 8.19
C GLY A 90 -19.46 4.39 7.62
N PHE A 91 -19.48 3.28 6.88
CA PHE A 91 -18.26 2.63 6.38
C PHE A 91 -17.43 3.53 5.45
N LEU A 92 -18.08 4.38 4.64
CA LEU A 92 -17.38 5.28 3.72
C LEU A 92 -16.52 6.29 4.48
N LYS A 93 -17.12 7.05 5.40
CA LYS A 93 -16.39 8.06 6.18
C LYS A 93 -15.35 7.41 7.08
N GLN A 94 -15.71 6.32 7.74
CA GLN A 94 -14.78 5.57 8.60
C GLN A 94 -13.58 5.04 7.82
N GLY A 95 -13.82 4.50 6.62
CA GLY A 95 -12.76 4.00 5.74
C GLY A 95 -11.87 5.09 5.16
N LEU A 96 -12.43 6.25 4.78
CA LEU A 96 -11.65 7.41 4.34
C LEU A 96 -10.76 7.96 5.46
N VAL A 97 -11.31 8.11 6.67
CA VAL A 97 -10.53 8.54 7.84
C VAL A 97 -9.43 7.52 8.13
N TYR A 98 -9.74 6.23 8.06
CA TYR A 98 -8.74 5.20 8.24
C TYR A 98 -7.62 5.27 7.19
N GLY A 99 -7.99 5.34 5.92
CA GLY A 99 -7.04 5.46 4.81
C GLY A 99 -6.14 6.69 4.93
N LEU A 100 -6.72 7.82 5.35
CA LEU A 100 -5.95 9.04 5.60
C LEU A 100 -4.96 8.87 6.76
N ILE A 101 -5.36 8.22 7.86
CA ILE A 101 -4.46 7.90 8.97
C ILE A 101 -3.30 7.04 8.48
N LEU A 102 -3.58 5.98 7.71
CA LEU A 102 -2.54 5.12 7.16
C LEU A 102 -1.58 5.88 6.24
N PHE A 103 -2.12 6.73 5.36
CA PHE A 103 -1.30 7.56 4.49
C PHE A 103 -0.37 8.49 5.30
N LEU A 104 -0.89 9.20 6.30
CA LEU A 104 -0.10 10.13 7.09
C LEU A 104 0.95 9.43 7.97
N VAL A 105 0.59 8.30 8.59
CA VAL A 105 1.48 7.59 9.53
C VAL A 105 2.51 6.74 8.81
N SER A 106 2.12 6.06 7.74
CA SER A 106 3.00 5.16 6.99
C SER A 106 3.71 5.90 5.86
N ASP A 107 2.94 6.47 4.93
CA ASP A 107 3.50 6.87 3.66
C ASP A 107 4.26 8.19 3.71
N VAL A 108 3.70 9.20 4.38
CA VAL A 108 4.36 10.49 4.53
C VAL A 108 5.66 10.33 5.31
N THR A 109 5.67 9.51 6.36
CA THR A 109 6.88 9.28 7.16
C THR A 109 7.96 8.53 6.37
N ILE A 110 7.58 7.50 5.62
CA ILE A 110 8.50 6.75 4.76
C ILE A 110 9.04 7.64 3.64
N THR A 111 8.17 8.38 2.93
CA THR A 111 8.58 9.27 1.83
C THR A 111 9.56 10.33 2.31
N LEU A 112 9.32 10.96 3.47
CA LEU A 112 10.25 11.91 4.06
C LEU A 112 11.58 11.26 4.43
N ASN A 113 11.57 10.02 4.93
CA ASN A 113 12.80 9.29 5.21
C ASN A 113 13.58 8.98 3.92
N LEU A 114 12.91 8.51 2.87
CA LEU A 114 13.53 8.24 1.57
C LEU A 114 14.10 9.51 0.94
N ALA A 115 13.40 10.64 1.04
CA ALA A 115 13.87 11.94 0.55
C ALA A 115 15.18 12.42 1.20
N LEU A 116 15.43 12.01 2.45
CA LEU A 116 16.63 12.39 3.21
C LEU A 116 17.76 11.38 3.07
N THR A 117 17.43 10.12 2.79
CA THR A 117 18.40 9.00 2.84
C THR A 117 18.84 8.51 1.47
N LEU A 118 18.01 8.70 0.44
CA LEU A 118 18.27 8.20 -0.91
C LEU A 118 18.30 9.35 -1.91
N ASP A 119 19.19 9.22 -2.90
CA ASP A 119 19.28 10.12 -4.04
C ASP A 119 18.21 9.78 -5.09
N LEU A 120 16.95 10.07 -4.76
CA LEU A 120 15.79 9.83 -5.62
C LEU A 120 15.24 11.14 -6.18
N PRO A 121 14.74 11.17 -7.44
CA PRO A 121 14.04 12.33 -7.97
C PRO A 121 12.82 12.68 -7.12
N VAL A 122 12.70 13.95 -6.73
CA VAL A 122 11.54 14.44 -5.95
C VAL A 122 10.22 14.15 -6.68
N THR A 123 10.22 14.21 -8.02
CA THR A 123 9.06 13.86 -8.84
C THR A 123 8.61 12.41 -8.65
N LEU A 124 9.54 11.47 -8.51
CA LEU A 124 9.23 10.06 -8.28
C LEU A 124 8.59 9.86 -6.91
N LEU A 125 9.14 10.51 -5.88
CA LEU A 125 8.58 10.49 -4.52
C LEU A 125 7.15 11.04 -4.48
N VAL A 126 6.88 12.13 -5.20
CA VAL A 126 5.53 12.70 -5.30
C VAL A 126 4.56 11.73 -5.98
N VAL A 127 4.99 11.06 -7.05
CA VAL A 127 4.17 10.06 -7.74
C VAL A 127 3.84 8.88 -6.82
N TRP A 128 4.83 8.30 -6.14
CA TRP A 128 4.60 7.22 -5.17
C TRP A 128 3.67 7.66 -4.04
N MET A 129 3.86 8.87 -3.52
CA MET A 129 3.01 9.40 -2.46
C MET A 129 1.56 9.55 -2.92
N TYR A 130 1.33 9.97 -4.16
CA TYR A 130 -0.02 10.04 -4.73
C TYR A 130 -0.64 8.65 -4.94
N GLU A 131 0.13 7.69 -5.48
CA GLU A 131 -0.30 6.30 -5.62
C GLU A 131 -0.71 5.68 -4.28
N ASN A 132 0.09 5.91 -3.24
CA ASN A 132 -0.18 5.39 -1.91
C ASN A 132 -1.35 6.09 -1.25
N LEU A 133 -1.53 7.40 -1.44
CA LEU A 133 -2.75 8.10 -1.01
C LEU A 133 -4.00 7.45 -1.62
N VAL A 134 -4.02 7.25 -2.94
CA VAL A 134 -5.16 6.63 -3.63
C VAL A 134 -5.37 5.20 -3.10
N THR A 135 -4.30 4.42 -2.98
CA THR A 135 -4.36 3.05 -2.47
C THR A 135 -4.96 2.99 -1.07
N TYR A 136 -4.46 3.77 -0.12
CA TYR A 136 -4.94 3.75 1.25
C TYR A 136 -6.37 4.27 1.39
N LEU A 137 -6.78 5.28 0.61
CA LEU A 137 -8.18 5.75 0.63
C LEU A 137 -9.15 4.69 0.13
N ILE A 138 -8.88 4.08 -1.04
CA ILE A 138 -9.76 3.06 -1.62
C ILE A 138 -9.76 1.81 -0.73
N ALA A 139 -8.58 1.35 -0.30
CA ALA A 139 -8.48 0.16 0.53
C ALA A 139 -9.02 0.38 1.94
N GLY A 140 -8.92 1.59 2.49
CA GLY A 140 -9.54 1.96 3.77
C GLY A 140 -11.06 1.85 3.70
N VAL A 141 -11.68 2.35 2.63
CA VAL A 141 -13.12 2.19 2.36
C VAL A 141 -13.49 0.72 2.18
N GLY A 142 -12.71 -0.04 1.39
CA GLY A 142 -12.92 -1.48 1.19
C GLY A 142 -12.88 -2.25 2.51
N THR A 143 -11.85 -2.01 3.31
CA THR A 143 -11.64 -2.62 4.64
C THR A 143 -12.80 -2.33 5.57
N ALA A 144 -13.20 -1.06 5.69
CA ALA A 144 -14.33 -0.66 6.52
C ALA A 144 -15.64 -1.30 6.03
N GLY A 145 -15.86 -1.37 4.72
CA GLY A 145 -17.04 -2.02 4.13
C GLY A 145 -17.14 -3.51 4.44
N ILE A 146 -16.02 -4.23 4.39
CA ILE A 146 -15.94 -5.67 4.64
C ILE A 146 -16.06 -5.97 6.14
N LEU A 147 -15.40 -5.18 6.98
CA LEU A 147 -15.27 -5.40 8.42
C LEU A 147 -16.33 -4.67 9.27
N ARG A 148 -17.26 -3.93 8.67
CA ARG A 148 -18.35 -3.23 9.40
C ARG A 148 -19.19 -4.14 10.31
N ARG A 149 -19.28 -5.43 9.98
CA ARG A 149 -20.05 -6.46 10.71
C ARG A 149 -19.16 -7.43 11.50
N ALA A 150 -17.84 -7.21 11.46
CA ALA A 150 -16.85 -8.06 12.11
C ALA A 150 -16.65 -7.74 13.59
#